data_AF-A0A2P5CS89-F1
#
_entry.id   AF-A0A2P5CS89-F1
#
_cell.length_a   1.000
_cell.length_b   1.000
_cell.length_c   1.000
_cell.angle_alpha   90.00
_cell.angle_beta   90.00
_cell.angle_gamma   90.00
#
_symmetry.space_group_name_H-M   'P 1'
#
loop_
_entity.id
_entity.type
_entity.pdbx_description
1 polymer ?
#
loop_
_entity_poly.entity_id
_entity_poly.type
_entity_poly.pdbx_seq_one_letter_code
_entity_poly.pdbx_strand_id
1 'polypeptide(L)'
;MGGLVSNSSPNEMGTDEAAIISLLAHRNISQRSSIRQTYFETYGEDLLKALDSELSGARFKRSLEEDVATHITGDFRKLLVPLVSAFRYDGPEVNMRLANSEAIILHEKMLEKAYNHEELIRILTTRSKAQLSATLNHYKDQFGININKDLKTDPKDDFLALLRTTIKCLTSPEKYFEKVIRFSIKGLGTDEEALTRVVVTRAEVDMKCVIEEYYRRNSVPLETDIRGDTSGDYERMLLALIGHHNG
;
A
#
# COMPACT_ATOMS: atom_id res chain seq x y z
N MET A 1 18.70 24.12 -54.72
CA MET A 1 19.40 23.69 -53.49
C MET A 1 18.52 24.07 -52.31
N GLY A 2 17.76 23.10 -51.79
CA GLY A 2 16.89 23.28 -50.64
C GLY A 2 17.00 22.05 -49.74
N GLY A 3 16.93 22.26 -48.44
CA GLY A 3 17.08 21.25 -47.39
C GLY A 3 17.78 21.89 -46.18
N LEU A 4 17.07 22.75 -45.46
CA LEU A 4 16.35 22.44 -44.21
C LEU A 4 17.29 22.11 -43.06
N VAL A 5 17.46 23.15 -42.25
CA VAL A 5 18.13 23.23 -40.96
C VAL A 5 17.58 22.17 -40.01
N SER A 6 18.44 21.27 -39.56
CA SER A 6 18.19 20.40 -38.43
C SER A 6 18.19 21.23 -37.15
N ASN A 7 17.02 21.73 -36.74
CA ASN A 7 16.83 22.22 -35.38
C ASN A 7 16.61 21.01 -34.46
N SER A 8 17.70 20.43 -33.96
CA SER A 8 17.67 19.60 -32.76
C SER A 8 17.70 20.55 -31.55
N SER A 9 16.57 20.67 -30.86
CA SER A 9 16.44 21.43 -29.61
C SER A 9 17.35 20.85 -28.52
N PRO A 10 18.12 21.67 -27.79
CA PRO A 10 18.94 21.22 -26.67
C PRO A 10 18.14 21.29 -25.36
N ASN A 11 17.70 20.12 -24.87
CA ASN A 11 17.45 19.76 -23.46
C ASN A 11 16.38 18.66 -23.38
N GLU A 12 16.71 17.45 -23.85
CA GLU A 12 16.20 16.25 -23.19
C GLU A 12 17.21 15.92 -22.09
N MET A 13 17.09 16.62 -20.97
CA MET A 13 17.97 16.46 -19.82
C MET A 13 17.48 15.23 -19.05
N GLY A 14 18.13 14.08 -19.26
CA GLY A 14 17.90 12.90 -18.45
C GLY A 14 18.30 13.16 -16.99
N THR A 15 17.53 12.59 -16.07
CA THR A 15 17.80 12.64 -14.63
C THR A 15 18.96 11.70 -14.29
N ASP A 16 19.91 12.11 -13.42
CA ASP A 16 21.01 11.24 -12.96
C ASP A 16 20.55 10.45 -11.73
N GLU A 17 19.89 9.32 -11.96
CA GLU A 17 19.31 8.52 -10.89
C GLU A 17 20.38 7.87 -10.00
N ALA A 18 21.58 7.60 -10.53
CA ALA A 18 22.70 7.05 -9.77
C ALA A 18 23.19 8.06 -8.72
N ALA A 19 23.25 9.35 -9.09
CA ALA A 19 23.54 10.43 -8.16
C ALA A 19 22.44 10.60 -7.11
N ILE A 20 21.15 10.54 -7.50
CA ILE A 20 20.02 10.65 -6.56
C ILE A 20 20.02 9.50 -5.55
N ILE A 21 20.19 8.26 -6.01
CA ILE A 21 20.24 7.07 -5.15
C ILE A 21 21.44 7.17 -4.21
N SER A 22 22.63 7.50 -4.72
CA SER A 22 23.82 7.68 -3.89
C SER A 22 23.63 8.78 -2.84
N LEU A 23 23.01 9.90 -3.23
CA LEU A 23 22.80 11.04 -2.36
C LEU A 23 21.75 10.75 -1.27
N LEU A 24 20.64 10.10 -1.61
CA LEU A 24 19.59 9.78 -0.63
C LEU A 24 19.96 8.56 0.24
N ALA A 25 20.54 7.51 -0.34
CA ALA A 25 20.90 6.29 0.39
C ALA A 25 21.89 6.54 1.53
N HIS A 26 22.80 7.51 1.39
CA HIS A 26 23.80 7.87 2.40
C HIS A 26 23.39 9.03 3.32
N ARG A 27 22.09 9.29 3.48
CA ARG A 27 21.57 10.37 4.35
C ARG A 27 20.55 9.82 5.34
N ASN A 28 20.66 10.28 6.58
CA ASN A 28 19.69 9.95 7.61
C ASN A 28 18.40 10.76 7.44
N ILE A 29 17.38 10.43 8.22
CA ILE A 29 16.02 10.99 8.10
C ILE A 29 16.03 12.52 8.27
N SER A 30 16.78 13.05 9.24
CA SER A 30 16.88 14.50 9.46
C SER A 30 17.52 15.21 8.27
N GLN A 31 18.59 14.64 7.71
CA GLN A 31 19.25 15.18 6.51
C GLN A 31 18.35 15.11 5.29
N ARG A 32 17.61 14.02 5.08
CA ARG A 32 16.63 13.89 3.98
C ARG A 32 15.49 14.89 4.13
N SER A 33 15.04 15.15 5.35
CA SER A 33 14.02 16.18 5.65
C SER A 33 14.54 17.58 5.33
N SER A 34 15.76 17.92 5.73
CA SER A 34 16.39 19.19 5.35
C SER A 34 16.56 19.33 3.83
N ILE A 35 16.95 18.27 3.13
CA ILE A 35 17.09 18.25 1.67
C ILE A 35 15.72 18.51 1.00
N ARG A 36 14.66 17.84 1.46
CA ARG A 36 13.29 18.05 0.96
C ARG A 36 12.82 19.49 1.17
N GLN A 37 13.07 20.05 2.35
CA GLN A 37 12.71 21.43 2.67
C GLN A 37 13.47 22.43 1.81
N THR A 38 14.79 22.30 1.69
CA THR A 38 15.60 23.18 0.83
C THR A 38 15.18 23.07 -0.63
N TYR A 39 14.84 21.88 -1.13
CA TYR A 39 14.35 21.70 -2.49
C TYR A 39 13.02 22.45 -2.71
N PHE A 40 12.07 22.34 -1.79
CA PHE A 40 10.81 23.07 -1.85
C PHE A 40 11.01 24.58 -1.83
N GLU A 41 11.89 25.10 -0.98
CA GLU A 41 12.20 26.54 -0.91
C GLU A 41 12.88 27.05 -2.18
N THR A 42 13.70 26.21 -2.82
CA THR A 42 14.47 26.59 -4.01
C THR A 42 13.64 26.53 -5.28
N TYR A 43 12.78 25.51 -5.42
CA TYR A 43 12.09 25.19 -6.67
C TYR A 43 10.57 25.33 -6.59
N GLY A 44 10.00 25.51 -5.40
CA GLY A 44 8.55 25.63 -5.19
C GLY A 44 7.77 24.32 -5.38
N GLU A 45 8.48 23.19 -5.51
CA GLU A 45 7.90 21.86 -5.75
C GLU A 45 8.35 20.86 -4.67
N ASP A 46 7.47 19.92 -4.31
CA ASP A 46 7.82 18.86 -3.36
C ASP A 46 8.78 17.85 -4.00
N LEU A 47 9.91 17.62 -3.33
CA LEU A 47 10.96 16.73 -3.82
C LEU A 47 10.47 15.30 -4.08
N LEU A 48 9.56 14.75 -3.27
CA LEU A 48 9.06 13.39 -3.47
C LEU A 48 8.19 13.32 -4.72
N LYS A 49 7.37 14.36 -4.96
CA LYS A 49 6.56 14.47 -6.17
C LYS A 49 7.43 14.59 -7.43
N ALA A 50 8.47 15.41 -7.39
CA ALA A 50 9.41 15.56 -8.50
C ALA A 50 10.19 14.25 -8.76
N LEU A 51 10.63 13.56 -7.70
CA LEU A 51 11.27 12.25 -7.84
C LEU A 51 10.31 11.19 -8.38
N ASP A 52 9.04 11.20 -7.96
CA ASP A 52 8.03 10.26 -8.44
C ASP A 52 7.76 10.44 -9.94
N SER A 53 7.64 11.68 -10.42
CA SER A 53 7.46 11.97 -11.86
C SER A 53 8.68 11.56 -12.69
N GLU A 54 9.89 11.78 -12.17
CA GLU A 54 11.13 11.48 -12.89
C GLU A 54 11.46 9.98 -12.88
N LEU A 55 11.19 9.27 -11.77
CA LEU A 55 11.57 7.86 -11.61
C LEU A 55 10.52 6.86 -12.13
N SER A 56 9.24 7.24 -12.17
CA SER A 56 8.15 6.32 -12.56
C SER A 56 8.05 6.09 -14.08
N GLY A 57 8.41 7.09 -14.90
CA GLY A 57 8.35 7.01 -16.36
C GLY A 57 9.62 6.52 -17.05
N ALA A 58 10.80 6.82 -16.48
CA ALA A 58 12.09 6.58 -17.16
C ALA A 58 12.76 5.24 -16.81
N ARG A 59 12.57 4.72 -15.58
CA ARG A 59 13.30 3.53 -15.10
C ARG A 59 12.72 2.21 -15.62
N PHE A 60 11.40 2.16 -15.80
CA PHE A 60 10.69 0.97 -16.24
C PHE A 60 10.03 1.30 -17.58
N LYS A 61 10.43 0.60 -18.65
CA LYS A 61 9.96 0.86 -20.03
C LYS A 61 8.48 0.49 -20.26
N ARG A 62 7.72 0.25 -19.19
CA ARG A 62 6.37 -0.33 -19.15
C ARG A 62 5.66 0.18 -17.89
N SER A 63 4.33 0.26 -17.95
CA SER A 63 3.53 0.64 -16.77
C SER A 63 3.40 -0.52 -15.79
N LEU A 64 3.11 -0.23 -14.52
CA LEU A 64 2.82 -1.26 -13.51
C LEU A 64 1.63 -2.15 -13.93
N GLU A 65 0.60 -1.56 -14.53
CA GLU A 65 -0.53 -2.31 -15.10
C GLU A 65 -0.05 -3.30 -16.16
N GLU A 66 0.78 -2.84 -17.10
CA GLU A 66 1.28 -3.67 -18.19
C GLU A 66 2.13 -4.83 -17.65
N ASP A 67 2.98 -4.55 -16.65
CA ASP A 67 3.79 -5.58 -16.01
C ASP A 67 2.94 -6.60 -15.25
N VAL A 68 1.93 -6.16 -14.50
CA VAL A 68 0.98 -7.06 -13.82
C VAL A 68 0.19 -7.89 -14.84
N ALA A 69 -0.33 -7.27 -15.90
CA ALA A 69 -1.11 -7.93 -16.93
C ALA A 69 -0.30 -9.00 -17.69
N THR A 70 1.00 -8.76 -17.91
CA THR A 70 1.86 -9.70 -18.64
C THR A 70 2.40 -10.84 -17.78
N HIS A 71 2.71 -10.60 -16.50
CA HIS A 71 3.37 -11.59 -15.66
C HIS A 71 2.42 -12.37 -14.73
N ILE A 72 1.24 -11.82 -14.41
CA ILE A 72 0.22 -12.50 -13.61
C ILE A 72 -0.78 -13.14 -14.55
N THR A 73 -1.26 -14.36 -14.26
CA THR A 73 -2.26 -15.07 -15.08
C THR A 73 -3.51 -15.44 -14.26
N GLY A 74 -4.54 -15.97 -14.93
CA GLY A 74 -5.73 -16.52 -14.28
C GLY A 74 -6.53 -15.50 -13.46
N ASP A 75 -7.17 -15.97 -12.38
CA ASP A 75 -8.03 -15.15 -11.54
C ASP A 75 -7.27 -14.07 -10.76
N PHE A 76 -5.99 -14.30 -10.46
CA PHE A 76 -5.12 -13.28 -9.87
C PHE A 76 -5.03 -12.04 -10.76
N ARG A 77 -4.88 -12.22 -12.08
CA ARG A 77 -4.86 -11.11 -13.04
C ARG A 77 -6.18 -10.33 -13.00
N LYS A 78 -7.31 -11.03 -12.95
CA LYS A 78 -8.65 -10.41 -12.91
C LYS A 78 -8.83 -9.48 -11.72
N LEU A 79 -8.16 -9.76 -10.59
CA LEU A 79 -8.20 -8.92 -9.40
C LEU A 79 -7.09 -7.85 -9.40
N LEU A 80 -5.85 -8.24 -9.70
CA LEU A 80 -4.69 -7.36 -9.53
C LEU A 80 -4.62 -6.26 -10.59
N VAL A 81 -4.98 -6.54 -11.85
CA VAL A 81 -4.96 -5.52 -12.91
C VAL A 81 -5.91 -4.37 -12.56
N PRO A 82 -7.20 -4.60 -12.26
CA PRO A 82 -8.07 -3.50 -11.87
C PRO A 82 -7.66 -2.82 -10.57
N LEU A 83 -6.96 -3.49 -9.65
CA LEU A 83 -6.46 -2.85 -8.43
C LEU A 83 -5.36 -1.82 -8.71
N VAL A 84 -4.41 -2.15 -9.60
CA VAL A 84 -3.29 -1.24 -9.93
C VAL A 84 -3.70 -0.13 -10.90
N SER A 85 -4.75 -0.35 -11.69
CA SER A 85 -5.29 0.64 -12.64
C SER A 85 -6.38 1.54 -12.04
N ALA A 86 -6.79 1.34 -10.79
CA ALA A 86 -7.95 2.02 -10.24
C ALA A 86 -7.67 3.48 -9.85
N PHE A 87 -8.33 4.41 -10.54
CA PHE A 87 -8.48 5.81 -10.12
C PHE A 87 -9.70 5.96 -9.22
N ARG A 88 -9.58 5.56 -7.96
CA ARG A 88 -10.71 5.59 -7.01
C ARG A 88 -10.95 6.98 -6.49
N TYR A 89 -12.22 7.32 -6.35
CA TYR A 89 -12.63 8.44 -5.52
C TYR A 89 -12.19 8.20 -4.06
N ASP A 90 -11.55 9.19 -3.43
CA ASP A 90 -11.08 9.07 -2.03
C ASP A 90 -12.00 9.78 -1.01
N GLY A 91 -13.01 10.52 -1.48
CA GLY A 91 -13.88 11.32 -0.65
C GLY A 91 -14.87 10.49 0.19
N PRO A 92 -15.51 11.13 1.19
CA PRO A 92 -16.38 10.48 2.16
C PRO A 92 -17.79 10.15 1.66
N GLU A 93 -18.16 10.55 0.45
CA GLU A 93 -19.52 10.44 -0.10
C GLU A 93 -19.91 8.97 -0.29
N VAL A 94 -21.10 8.64 0.23
CA VAL A 94 -21.65 7.27 0.21
C VAL A 94 -23.09 7.29 -0.30
N ASN A 95 -23.37 6.39 -1.24
CA ASN A 95 -24.73 6.03 -1.64
C ASN A 95 -25.18 4.79 -0.87
N MET A 96 -26.06 4.98 0.11
CA MET A 96 -26.56 3.90 0.97
C MET A 96 -27.44 2.89 0.23
N ARG A 97 -28.16 3.30 -0.82
CA ARG A 97 -28.96 2.38 -1.65
C ARG A 97 -28.05 1.44 -2.44
N LEU A 98 -26.97 1.99 -3.00
CA LEU A 98 -25.95 1.20 -3.69
C LEU A 98 -25.22 0.26 -2.72
N ALA A 99 -24.84 0.77 -1.54
CA ALA A 99 -24.21 -0.04 -0.49
C ALA A 99 -25.07 -1.27 -0.13
N ASN A 100 -26.38 -1.04 0.05
CA ASN A 100 -27.34 -2.09 0.32
C ASN A 100 -27.43 -3.12 -0.82
N SER A 101 -27.58 -2.68 -2.07
CA SER A 101 -27.66 -3.62 -3.20
C SER A 101 -26.37 -4.42 -3.40
N GLU A 102 -25.21 -3.79 -3.22
CA GLU A 102 -23.92 -4.47 -3.38
C GLU A 102 -23.62 -5.42 -2.23
N ALA A 103 -24.11 -5.14 -1.01
CA ALA A 103 -24.02 -6.09 0.10
C ALA A 103 -24.74 -7.41 -0.22
N ILE A 104 -25.92 -7.33 -0.85
CA ILE A 104 -26.69 -8.51 -1.28
C ILE A 104 -25.92 -9.29 -2.35
N ILE A 105 -25.37 -8.60 -3.36
CA ILE A 105 -24.55 -9.23 -4.42
C ILE A 105 -23.35 -9.96 -3.80
N LEU A 106 -22.61 -9.30 -2.89
CA LEU A 106 -21.47 -9.91 -2.22
C LEU A 106 -21.88 -11.18 -1.46
N HIS A 107 -23.01 -11.15 -0.74
CA HIS A 107 -23.49 -12.30 0.02
C HIS A 107 -23.89 -13.48 -0.87
N GLU A 108 -24.59 -13.21 -1.97
CA GLU A 108 -24.92 -14.23 -2.98
C GLU A 108 -23.65 -14.92 -3.49
N LYS A 109 -22.61 -14.15 -3.86
CA LYS A 109 -21.35 -14.74 -4.32
C LYS A 109 -20.60 -15.50 -3.22
N MET A 110 -20.75 -15.13 -1.95
CA MET A 110 -20.18 -15.91 -0.84
C MET A 110 -20.88 -17.27 -0.70
N LEU A 111 -22.21 -17.32 -0.80
CA LEU A 111 -22.99 -18.57 -0.71
C LEU A 111 -22.64 -19.53 -1.85
N GLU A 112 -22.46 -19.00 -3.06
CA GLU A 112 -22.05 -19.76 -4.24
C GLU A 112 -20.57 -20.17 -4.22
N LYS A 113 -19.77 -19.61 -3.30
CA LYS A 113 -18.30 -19.69 -3.28
C LYS A 113 -17.68 -19.20 -4.60
N ALA A 114 -18.35 -18.25 -5.26
CA ALA A 114 -17.93 -17.66 -6.53
C ALA A 114 -16.96 -16.49 -6.30
N TYR A 115 -15.82 -16.76 -5.64
CA TYR A 115 -14.91 -15.72 -5.17
C TYR A 115 -14.22 -14.93 -6.29
N ASN A 116 -14.11 -15.51 -7.47
CA ASN A 116 -13.52 -14.89 -8.68
C ASN A 116 -14.57 -14.25 -9.60
N HIS A 117 -15.82 -14.12 -9.14
CA HIS A 117 -16.91 -13.55 -9.93
C HIS A 117 -16.68 -12.07 -10.24
N GLU A 118 -17.01 -11.65 -11.47
CA GLU A 118 -16.73 -10.30 -11.98
C GLU A 118 -17.36 -9.20 -11.11
N GLU A 119 -18.60 -9.36 -10.65
CA GLU A 119 -19.26 -8.37 -9.79
C GLU A 119 -18.57 -8.20 -8.44
N LEU A 120 -18.09 -9.29 -7.81
CA LEU A 120 -17.34 -9.21 -6.58
C LEU A 120 -16.05 -8.42 -6.80
N ILE A 121 -15.30 -8.78 -7.85
CA ILE A 121 -14.07 -8.09 -8.23
C ILE A 121 -14.37 -6.62 -8.51
N ARG A 122 -15.36 -6.30 -9.35
CA ARG A 122 -15.76 -4.92 -9.70
C ARG A 122 -16.06 -4.09 -8.47
N ILE A 123 -16.84 -4.60 -7.52
CA ILE A 123 -17.17 -3.90 -6.27
C ILE A 123 -15.88 -3.60 -5.49
N LEU A 124 -15.02 -4.59 -5.29
CA LEU A 124 -13.76 -4.42 -4.56
C LEU A 124 -12.77 -3.52 -5.29
N THR A 125 -12.75 -3.51 -6.62
CA THR A 125 -11.72 -2.82 -7.43
C THR A 125 -12.10 -1.40 -7.84
N THR A 126 -13.38 -1.04 -7.80
CA THR A 126 -13.85 0.27 -8.29
C THR A 126 -14.41 1.21 -7.22
N ARG A 127 -14.89 0.69 -6.07
CA ARG A 127 -15.54 1.52 -5.05
C ARG A 127 -14.53 2.34 -4.24
N SER A 128 -14.92 3.54 -3.81
CA SER A 128 -14.16 4.31 -2.82
C SER A 128 -14.07 3.53 -1.52
N LYS A 129 -13.07 3.84 -0.68
CA LYS A 129 -12.91 3.18 0.63
C LYS A 129 -14.12 3.44 1.53
N ALA A 130 -14.67 4.66 1.50
CA ALA A 130 -15.87 5.03 2.25
C ALA A 130 -17.09 4.23 1.79
N GLN A 131 -17.34 4.16 0.48
CA GLN A 131 -18.45 3.40 -0.10
C GLN A 131 -18.31 1.90 0.18
N LEU A 132 -17.12 1.33 0.00
CA LEU A 132 -16.87 -0.09 0.27
C LEU A 132 -17.10 -0.41 1.75
N SER A 133 -16.63 0.45 2.66
CA SER A 133 -16.86 0.27 4.10
C SER A 133 -18.36 0.29 4.43
N ALA A 134 -19.14 1.18 3.82
CA ALA A 134 -20.59 1.20 3.97
C ALA A 134 -21.25 -0.08 3.43
N THR A 135 -20.81 -0.58 2.26
CA THR A 135 -21.28 -1.86 1.69
C THR A 135 -21.01 -3.02 2.66
N LEU A 136 -19.81 -3.10 3.25
CA LEU A 136 -19.47 -4.17 4.20
C LEU A 136 -20.18 -4.04 5.55
N ASN A 137 -20.48 -2.81 5.99
CA ASN A 137 -21.31 -2.60 7.18
C ASN A 137 -22.74 -3.09 6.93
N HIS A 138 -23.35 -2.72 5.80
CA HIS A 138 -24.67 -3.24 5.41
C HIS A 138 -24.69 -4.76 5.30
N TYR A 139 -23.64 -5.35 4.73
CA TYR A 139 -23.47 -6.80 4.68
C TYR A 139 -23.51 -7.41 6.09
N LYS A 140 -22.75 -6.85 7.03
CA LYS A 140 -22.72 -7.34 8.42
C LYS A 140 -24.07 -7.17 9.11
N ASP A 141 -24.72 -6.03 8.93
CA ASP A 141 -25.99 -5.71 9.58
C ASP A 141 -27.13 -6.62 9.08
N GLN A 142 -27.12 -6.97 7.78
CA GLN A 142 -28.15 -7.82 7.19
C GLN A 142 -27.93 -9.31 7.46
N PHE A 143 -26.70 -9.79 7.36
CA PHE A 143 -26.40 -11.22 7.38
C PHE A 143 -25.80 -11.68 8.72
N GLY A 144 -25.56 -10.76 9.66
CA GLY A 144 -25.04 -11.06 11.00
C GLY A 144 -23.58 -11.53 11.03
N ILE A 145 -22.89 -11.53 9.90
CA ILE A 145 -21.52 -12.01 9.74
C ILE A 145 -20.66 -10.97 9.02
N ASN A 146 -19.41 -10.81 9.45
CA ASN A 146 -18.47 -9.97 8.71
C ASN A 146 -18.02 -10.72 7.46
N ILE A 147 -17.86 -10.05 6.32
CA ILE A 147 -17.38 -10.70 5.08
C ILE A 147 -16.05 -11.43 5.26
N ASN A 148 -15.15 -10.91 6.11
CA ASN A 148 -13.88 -11.55 6.46
C ASN A 148 -14.05 -12.85 7.27
N LYS A 149 -15.22 -13.11 7.86
CA LYS A 149 -15.55 -14.39 8.49
C LYS A 149 -16.25 -15.32 7.50
N ASP A 150 -17.04 -14.77 6.59
CA ASP A 150 -17.77 -15.56 5.58
C ASP A 150 -16.84 -16.12 4.50
N LEU A 151 -15.81 -15.34 4.11
CA LEU A 151 -14.64 -15.84 3.39
C LEU A 151 -13.86 -16.80 4.29
N LYS A 152 -14.24 -18.08 4.34
CA LYS A 152 -13.57 -19.08 5.18
C LYS A 152 -12.09 -19.15 4.83
N THR A 153 -11.24 -19.28 5.85
CA THR A 153 -9.79 -19.39 5.59
C THR A 153 -9.50 -20.77 5.04
N ASP A 154 -8.95 -20.83 3.84
CA ASP A 154 -8.37 -22.04 3.28
C ASP A 154 -6.87 -21.78 3.03
N PRO A 155 -5.96 -22.44 3.77
CA PRO A 155 -4.52 -22.29 3.58
C PRO A 155 -4.00 -22.73 2.20
N LYS A 156 -4.81 -23.45 1.42
CA LYS A 156 -4.45 -23.93 0.08
C LYS A 156 -5.02 -23.06 -1.04
N ASP A 157 -5.87 -22.08 -0.71
CA ASP A 157 -6.48 -21.18 -1.69
C ASP A 157 -5.81 -19.80 -1.62
N ASP A 158 -4.76 -19.66 -2.43
CA ASP A 158 -3.98 -18.42 -2.51
C ASP A 158 -4.81 -17.25 -3.06
N PHE A 159 -5.80 -17.51 -3.93
CA PHE A 159 -6.66 -16.45 -4.46
C PHE A 159 -7.60 -15.94 -3.37
N LEU A 160 -8.16 -16.83 -2.55
CA LEU A 160 -8.95 -16.46 -1.39
C LEU A 160 -8.11 -15.72 -0.33
N ALA A 161 -6.86 -16.12 -0.13
CA ALA A 161 -5.92 -15.40 0.73
C ALA A 161 -5.64 -13.98 0.22
N LEU A 162 -5.44 -13.82 -1.09
CA LEU A 162 -5.29 -12.53 -1.74
C LEU A 162 -6.56 -11.68 -1.57
N LEU A 163 -7.74 -12.23 -1.84
CA LEU A 163 -9.01 -11.52 -1.74
C LEU A 163 -9.28 -10.97 -0.33
N ARG A 164 -9.03 -11.79 0.69
CA ARG A 164 -9.10 -11.39 2.10
C ARG A 164 -8.11 -10.28 2.44
N THR A 165 -6.92 -10.35 1.85
CA THR A 165 -5.89 -9.32 2.01
C THR A 165 -6.33 -8.02 1.35
N THR A 166 -6.86 -8.06 0.13
CA THR A 166 -7.42 -6.89 -0.57
C THR A 166 -8.51 -6.20 0.25
N ILE A 167 -9.49 -6.94 0.75
CA ILE A 167 -10.56 -6.38 1.60
C ILE A 167 -9.96 -5.70 2.83
N LYS A 168 -9.00 -6.35 3.49
CA LYS A 168 -8.35 -5.80 4.68
C LYS A 168 -7.57 -4.52 4.37
N CYS A 169 -6.77 -4.50 3.31
CA CYS A 169 -6.02 -3.31 2.90
C CYS A 169 -6.93 -2.12 2.54
N LEU A 170 -8.12 -2.38 1.98
CA LEU A 170 -9.06 -1.34 1.59
C LEU A 170 -9.86 -0.76 2.76
N THR A 171 -10.08 -1.54 3.83
CA THR A 171 -11.05 -1.20 4.88
C THR A 171 -10.47 -1.09 6.29
N SER A 172 -9.34 -1.75 6.55
CA SER A 172 -8.62 -1.71 7.82
C SER A 172 -7.12 -1.96 7.58
N PRO A 173 -6.44 -1.07 6.84
CA PRO A 173 -5.03 -1.22 6.47
C PRO A 173 -4.11 -1.38 7.69
N GLU A 174 -4.43 -0.72 8.81
CA GLU A 174 -3.70 -0.81 10.07
C GLU A 174 -3.61 -2.27 10.58
N LYS A 175 -4.68 -3.06 10.40
CA LYS A 175 -4.69 -4.50 10.75
C LYS A 175 -3.87 -5.36 9.82
N TYR A 176 -3.67 -4.92 8.58
CA TYR A 176 -2.79 -5.60 7.63
C TYR A 176 -1.33 -5.31 8.00
N PHE A 177 -0.96 -4.04 8.17
CA PHE A 177 0.40 -3.65 8.52
C PHE A 177 0.83 -4.17 9.88
N GLU A 178 -0.05 -4.14 10.89
CA GLU A 178 0.18 -4.82 12.17
C GLU A 178 0.53 -6.29 11.96
N LYS A 179 -0.26 -7.00 11.14
CA LYS A 179 -0.07 -8.43 10.92
C LYS A 179 1.29 -8.71 10.26
N VAL A 180 1.72 -7.86 9.33
CA VAL A 180 3.02 -7.97 8.66
C VAL A 180 4.14 -7.74 9.67
N ILE A 181 4.10 -6.65 10.43
CA ILE A 181 5.11 -6.34 11.45
C ILE A 181 5.20 -7.47 12.48
N ARG A 182 4.06 -7.91 13.02
CA ARG A 182 4.02 -8.99 14.00
C ARG A 182 4.60 -10.29 13.45
N PHE A 183 4.44 -10.57 12.15
CA PHE A 183 5.03 -11.77 11.57
C PHE A 183 6.50 -11.60 11.18
N SER A 184 6.96 -10.38 10.93
CA SER A 184 8.37 -10.12 10.64
C SER A 184 9.26 -10.20 11.88
N ILE A 185 8.71 -9.98 13.08
CA ILE A 185 9.47 -10.02 14.35
C ILE A 185 9.05 -11.19 15.27
N LYS A 186 8.33 -12.19 14.73
CA LYS A 186 7.88 -13.34 15.51
C LYS A 186 8.76 -14.55 15.25
N GLY A 187 9.51 -14.98 16.25
CA GLY A 187 10.23 -16.25 16.26
C GLY A 187 11.73 -16.05 16.39
N LEU A 188 12.50 -16.98 15.82
CA LEU A 188 13.96 -16.83 15.75
C LEU A 188 14.32 -16.08 14.46
N GLY A 189 14.92 -14.90 14.62
CA GLY A 189 15.32 -14.03 13.51
C GLY A 189 14.20 -13.11 13.05
N THR A 190 14.59 -12.15 12.19
CA THR A 190 13.73 -11.06 11.75
C THR A 190 13.62 -11.05 10.23
N ASP A 191 12.40 -10.91 9.70
CA ASP A 191 12.19 -10.54 8.30
C ASP A 191 12.40 -9.01 8.17
N GLU A 192 13.67 -8.62 8.10
CA GLU A 192 14.09 -7.22 8.02
C GLU A 192 13.49 -6.51 6.80
N GLU A 193 13.27 -7.22 5.69
CA GLU A 193 12.70 -6.64 4.48
C GLU A 193 11.23 -6.23 4.72
N ALA A 194 10.42 -7.14 5.25
CA ALA A 194 9.03 -6.85 5.56
C ALA A 194 8.89 -5.80 6.65
N LEU A 195 9.70 -5.89 7.71
CA LEU A 195 9.70 -4.93 8.81
C LEU A 195 10.07 -3.53 8.30
N THR A 196 11.19 -3.41 7.58
CA THR A 196 11.66 -2.13 7.02
C THR A 196 10.63 -1.55 6.07
N ARG A 197 10.10 -2.37 5.16
CA ARG A 197 9.11 -1.92 4.16
C ARG A 197 7.90 -1.30 4.84
N VAL A 198 7.32 -1.95 5.85
CA VAL A 198 6.16 -1.39 6.54
C VAL A 198 6.55 -0.16 7.36
N VAL A 199 7.62 -0.24 8.16
CA VAL A 199 8.02 0.89 9.03
C VAL A 199 8.30 2.14 8.22
N VAL A 200 9.07 2.04 7.15
CA VAL A 200 9.43 3.18 6.29
C VAL A 200 8.22 3.72 5.53
N THR A 201 7.42 2.85 4.89
CA THR A 201 6.31 3.32 4.01
C THR A 201 5.11 3.86 4.78
N ARG A 202 4.98 3.52 6.08
CA ARG A 202 3.84 3.94 6.91
C ARG A 202 4.18 5.05 7.89
N ALA A 203 5.47 5.36 8.11
CA ALA A 203 5.95 6.34 9.09
C ALA A 203 5.18 7.68 9.05
N GLU A 204 5.05 8.27 7.86
CA GLU A 204 4.38 9.57 7.66
C GLU A 204 2.89 9.45 7.28
N VAL A 205 2.33 8.24 7.21
CA VAL A 205 0.97 8.00 6.71
C VAL A 205 0.00 7.63 7.82
N ASP A 206 0.22 6.50 8.49
CA ASP A 206 -0.71 5.96 9.50
C ASP A 206 -0.02 5.12 10.57
N MET A 207 1.30 5.30 10.76
CA MET A 207 2.09 4.52 11.72
C MET A 207 1.49 4.52 13.14
N LYS A 208 0.94 5.64 13.60
CA LYS A 208 0.27 5.73 14.91
C LYS A 208 -0.89 4.74 15.03
N CYS A 209 -1.73 4.64 14.01
CA CYS A 209 -2.83 3.67 13.97
C CYS A 209 -2.31 2.22 13.96
N VAL A 210 -1.20 1.96 13.26
CA VAL A 210 -0.55 0.65 13.24
C VAL A 210 0.00 0.28 14.61
N ILE A 211 0.64 1.21 15.33
CA ILE A 211 1.15 1.01 16.69
C ILE A 211 0.00 0.70 17.67
N GLU A 212 -1.08 1.48 17.62
CA GLU A 212 -2.27 1.26 18.45
C GLU A 212 -2.90 -0.11 18.19
N GLU A 213 -3.06 -0.50 16.92
CA GLU A 213 -3.58 -1.81 16.52
C GLU A 213 -2.64 -2.95 16.95
N TYR A 214 -1.32 -2.74 16.86
CA TYR A 214 -0.32 -3.69 17.35
C TYR A 214 -0.49 -3.93 18.85
N TYR A 215 -0.54 -2.86 19.65
CA TYR A 215 -0.73 -2.98 21.10
C TYR A 215 -2.07 -3.66 21.43
N ARG A 216 -3.16 -3.23 20.79
CA ARG A 216 -4.50 -3.81 20.98
C ARG A 216 -4.54 -5.32 20.75
N ARG A 217 -3.72 -5.83 19.84
CA ARG A 217 -3.70 -7.25 19.47
C ARG A 217 -2.69 -8.08 20.26
N ASN A 218 -1.53 -7.52 20.55
CA ASN A 218 -0.40 -8.25 21.13
C ASN A 218 -0.25 -8.02 22.63
N SER A 219 -0.90 -7.00 23.18
CA SER A 219 -0.76 -6.56 24.58
C SER A 219 0.68 -6.19 24.97
N VAL A 220 1.52 -5.90 23.97
CA VAL A 220 2.91 -5.47 24.11
C VAL A 220 3.13 -4.27 23.19
N PRO A 221 3.80 -3.20 23.63
CA PRO A 221 4.13 -2.06 22.78
C PRO A 221 5.05 -2.47 21.63
N LEU A 222 4.81 -1.96 20.41
CA LEU A 222 5.60 -2.31 19.23
C LEU A 222 7.10 -2.02 19.43
N GLU A 223 7.44 -0.93 20.12
CA GLU A 223 8.83 -0.58 20.44
C GLU A 223 9.56 -1.67 21.24
N THR A 224 8.83 -2.39 22.10
CA THR A 224 9.40 -3.42 22.98
C THR A 224 9.80 -4.62 22.15
N ASP A 225 8.95 -5.04 21.23
CA ASP A 225 9.24 -6.17 20.34
C ASP A 225 10.33 -5.79 19.32
N ILE A 226 10.36 -4.55 18.80
CA ILE A 226 11.45 -4.10 17.92
C ILE A 226 12.80 -4.12 18.65
N ARG A 227 12.87 -3.66 19.90
CA ARG A 227 14.10 -3.72 20.72
C ARG A 227 14.51 -5.15 21.04
N GLY A 228 13.54 -6.06 21.15
CA GLY A 228 13.79 -7.47 21.43
C GLY A 228 14.37 -8.23 20.24
N ASP A 229 14.01 -7.81 19.02
CA ASP A 229 14.29 -8.57 17.79
C ASP A 229 15.36 -7.92 16.91
N THR A 230 15.63 -6.63 17.08
CA THR A 230 16.63 -5.88 16.29
C THR A 230 17.73 -5.30 17.18
N SER A 231 18.84 -4.84 16.57
CA SER A 231 19.94 -4.24 17.32
C SER A 231 20.68 -3.17 16.52
N GLY A 232 21.54 -2.41 17.21
CA GLY A 232 22.45 -1.45 16.59
C GLY A 232 21.75 -0.29 15.88
N ASP A 233 22.31 0.14 14.75
CA ASP A 233 21.82 1.30 13.99
C ASP A 233 20.46 1.04 13.36
N TYR A 234 20.21 -0.22 13.00
CA TYR A 234 18.94 -0.66 12.43
C TYR A 234 17.79 -0.49 13.44
N GLU A 235 17.96 -0.98 14.67
CA GLU A 235 16.99 -0.75 15.77
C GLU A 235 16.72 0.75 15.96
N ARG A 236 17.79 1.55 16.10
CA ARG A 236 17.67 3.00 16.33
C ARG A 236 16.90 3.70 15.21
N MET A 237 17.14 3.31 13.96
CA MET A 237 16.41 3.82 12.81
C MET A 237 14.92 3.45 12.87
N LEU A 238 14.59 2.19 13.14
CA LEU A 238 13.20 1.73 13.23
C LEU A 238 12.44 2.45 14.35
N LEU A 239 13.05 2.58 15.54
CA LEU A 239 12.46 3.29 16.67
C LEU A 239 12.21 4.76 16.35
N ALA A 240 13.14 5.43 15.68
CA ALA A 240 12.94 6.81 15.22
C ALA A 240 11.76 6.92 14.24
N LEU A 241 11.63 5.99 13.30
CA LEU A 241 10.55 5.98 12.30
C LEU A 241 9.16 5.70 12.89
N ILE A 242 9.08 4.96 14.01
CA ILE A 242 7.83 4.76 14.74
C ILE A 242 7.53 5.87 15.76
N GLY A 243 8.34 6.93 15.80
CA GLY A 243 8.12 8.10 16.67
C GLY A 243 8.75 8.01 18.06
N HIS A 244 9.60 7.01 18.32
CA HIS A 244 10.36 6.87 19.55
C HIS A 244 11.78 7.39 19.36
N HIS A 245 11.93 8.72 19.48
CA HIS A 245 13.24 9.35 19.57
C HIS A 245 13.76 9.23 21.01
N ASN A 246 14.78 8.41 21.23
CA ASN A 246 15.67 8.62 22.36
C ASN A 246 16.49 9.89 22.04
N GLY A 247 16.33 10.94 22.84
CA GLY A 247 17.19 12.12 22.81
C GLY A 247 18.62 11.79 23.20
#